data_AF-A0A3D0H6N9-F1
#
_entry.id   AF-A0A3D0H6N9-F1
#
_cell.length_a   1.000
_cell.length_b   1.000
_cell.length_c   1.000
_cell.angle_alpha   90.00
_cell.angle_beta   90.00
_cell.angle_gamma   90.00
#
_symmetry.space_group_name_H-M   'P 1'
#
loop_
_entity.id
_entity.type
_entity.pdbx_description
1 polymer ?
#
loop_
_entity_poly.entity_id
_entity_poly.type
_entity_poly.pdbx_seq_one_letter_code
_entity_poly.pdbx_strand_id
1 'polypeptide(L)'
;SNMCHKFPKALVGAFKRFKYGQVDIKLGLVMAASAGIGVQVGIKIQQWVLEKWGQAGSNLYVSVSFVVVLVVVGGYVFYDAWKTARTGGEERVSALAKKLQAINLPPMMTFKTANVRISMWFTLPVGFATGLLAATIAVGGFVGVPGMIYVVGASGLVSSATELVIAFVMGLGGSINWAMHGMVDIRLTLIILAGSLLGVQLGAIGTTIV
;
A
#
# COMPACT_ATOMS: atom_id res chain seq x y z
N SER A 1 -12.39 6.16 13.58
CA SER A 1 -11.61 7.41 13.31
C SER A 1 -10.29 7.22 12.55
N ASN A 2 -9.51 6.15 12.76
CA ASN A 2 -8.19 5.98 12.10
C ASN A 2 -8.27 5.92 10.55
N MET A 3 -9.24 5.23 9.95
CA MET A 3 -9.39 5.24 8.48
C MET A 3 -9.92 6.58 7.94
N CYS A 4 -10.78 7.25 8.71
CA CYS A 4 -11.47 8.49 8.34
C CYS A 4 -10.51 9.66 8.12
N HIS A 5 -9.43 9.76 8.89
CA HIS A 5 -8.46 10.83 8.67
C HIS A 5 -7.48 10.51 7.52
N LYS A 6 -7.34 9.24 7.10
CA LYS A 6 -6.38 8.82 6.04
C LYS A 6 -6.91 9.09 4.63
N PHE A 7 -8.21 8.88 4.40
CA PHE A 7 -8.81 9.01 3.07
C PHE A 7 -8.63 10.39 2.42
N PRO A 8 -8.79 11.55 3.11
CA PRO A 8 -8.68 12.86 2.46
C PRO A 8 -7.26 13.16 2.03
N LYS A 9 -6.27 12.77 2.84
CA LYS A 9 -4.84 12.94 2.53
C LYS A 9 -4.44 12.12 1.32
N ALA A 10 -4.87 10.86 1.28
CA ALA A 10 -4.62 9.97 0.16
C ALA A 10 -5.28 10.50 -1.13
N LEU A 11 -6.50 11.04 -1.04
CA LEU A 11 -7.19 11.69 -2.16
C LEU A 11 -6.41 12.88 -2.72
N VAL A 12 -6.01 13.83 -1.86
CA VAL A 12 -5.27 15.03 -2.29
C VAL A 12 -3.92 14.65 -2.91
N GLY A 13 -3.21 13.70 -2.30
CA GLY A 13 -1.94 13.20 -2.83
C GLY A 13 -2.11 12.49 -4.17
N ALA A 14 -3.09 11.57 -4.27
CA ALA A 14 -3.40 10.86 -5.50
C ALA A 14 -3.81 11.82 -6.62
N PHE A 15 -4.64 12.81 -6.33
CA PHE A 15 -5.08 13.80 -7.31
C PHE A 15 -3.92 14.65 -7.84
N LYS A 16 -3.02 15.11 -6.95
CA LYS A 16 -1.84 15.87 -7.36
C LYS A 16 -0.91 15.04 -8.25
N ARG A 17 -0.62 13.79 -7.87
CA ARG A 17 0.23 12.89 -8.68
C ARG A 17 -0.43 12.41 -9.97
N PHE A 18 -1.76 12.30 -9.98
CA PHE A 18 -2.53 12.00 -11.19
C PHE A 18 -2.41 13.12 -12.23
N LYS A 19 -2.44 14.38 -11.80
CA LYS A 19 -2.18 15.53 -12.69
C LYS A 19 -0.78 15.50 -13.33
N TYR A 20 0.20 14.90 -12.66
CA TYR A 20 1.55 14.71 -13.21
C TYR A 20 1.69 13.46 -14.09
N GLY A 21 0.60 12.73 -14.35
CA GLY A 21 0.64 11.50 -15.15
C GLY A 21 1.38 10.35 -14.47
N GLN A 22 1.58 10.41 -13.15
CA GLN A 22 2.36 9.41 -12.40
C GLN A 22 1.49 8.25 -11.88
N VAL A 23 0.17 8.40 -11.88
CA VAL A 23 -0.76 7.42 -11.29
C VAL A 23 -1.33 6.49 -12.35
N ASP A 24 -1.27 5.19 -12.11
CA ASP A 24 -2.02 4.21 -12.90
C ASP A 24 -3.35 3.87 -12.19
N ILE A 25 -4.43 4.53 -12.60
CA ILE A 25 -5.76 4.34 -11.98
C ILE A 25 -6.24 2.89 -12.12
N LYS A 26 -5.96 2.24 -13.25
CA LYS A 26 -6.40 0.86 -13.48
C LYS A 26 -5.66 -0.10 -12.55
N LEU A 27 -4.35 0.04 -12.41
CA LEU A 27 -3.56 -0.74 -11.45
C LEU A 27 -4.04 -0.50 -10.02
N GLY A 28 -4.22 0.77 -9.64
CA GLY A 28 -4.66 1.16 -8.31
C GLY A 28 -6.03 0.57 -7.95
N LEU A 29 -7.01 0.60 -8.86
CA LEU A 29 -8.34 0.03 -8.62
C LEU A 29 -8.33 -1.49 -8.52
N VAL A 30 -7.57 -2.18 -9.40
CA VAL A 30 -7.45 -3.65 -9.36
C VAL A 30 -6.81 -4.10 -8.05
N MET A 31 -5.72 -3.44 -7.65
CA MET A 31 -5.06 -3.74 -6.39
C MET A 31 -5.94 -3.38 -5.20
N ALA A 32 -6.63 -2.23 -5.22
CA ALA A 32 -7.55 -1.82 -4.15
C ALA A 32 -8.69 -2.82 -3.95
N ALA A 33 -9.25 -3.37 -5.02
CA ALA A 33 -10.29 -4.41 -4.92
C ALA A 33 -9.76 -5.67 -4.21
N SER A 34 -8.60 -6.17 -4.62
CA SER A 34 -7.97 -7.33 -3.96
C SER A 34 -7.51 -7.03 -2.53
N ALA A 35 -7.03 -5.82 -2.27
CA ALA A 35 -6.64 -5.36 -0.94
C ALA A 35 -7.85 -5.24 -0.01
N GLY A 36 -9.02 -4.84 -0.51
CA GLY A 36 -10.26 -4.86 0.25
C GLY A 36 -10.61 -6.27 0.76
N ILE A 37 -10.43 -7.29 -0.07
CA ILE A 37 -10.59 -8.70 0.33
C ILE A 37 -9.52 -9.08 1.37
N GLY A 38 -8.26 -8.70 1.13
CA GLY A 38 -7.16 -8.93 2.07
C GLY A 38 -7.40 -8.31 3.45
N VAL A 39 -7.95 -7.10 3.51
CA VAL A 39 -8.32 -6.44 4.77
C VAL A 39 -9.37 -7.25 5.53
N GLN A 40 -10.42 -7.71 4.85
CA GLN A 40 -11.45 -8.51 5.52
C GLN A 40 -10.91 -9.81 6.09
N VAL A 41 -10.04 -10.49 5.34
CA VAL A 41 -9.37 -11.71 5.82
C VAL A 41 -8.43 -11.38 6.99
N GLY A 42 -7.69 -10.28 6.91
CA GLY A 42 -6.78 -9.84 7.98
C GLY A 42 -7.50 -9.54 9.29
N ILE A 43 -8.65 -8.86 9.22
CA ILE A 43 -9.51 -8.59 10.38
C ILE A 43 -10.00 -9.91 10.99
N LYS A 44 -10.46 -10.87 10.17
CA LYS A 44 -10.90 -12.18 10.66
C LYS A 44 -9.76 -12.96 11.33
N ILE A 45 -8.56 -12.91 10.78
CA ILE A 45 -7.38 -13.54 11.39
C ILE A 45 -7.07 -12.88 12.74
N GLN A 46 -7.07 -11.55 12.81
CA GLN A 46 -6.84 -10.84 14.08
C GLN A 46 -7.89 -11.17 15.14
N GLN A 47 -9.18 -11.24 14.75
CA GLN A 47 -10.26 -11.63 15.66
C GLN A 47 -10.09 -13.07 16.14
N TRP A 48 -9.75 -14.00 15.24
CA TRP A 48 -9.52 -15.39 15.59
C TRP A 48 -8.32 -15.57 16.53
N VAL A 49 -7.21 -14.86 16.28
CA VAL A 49 -6.05 -14.85 17.19
C VAL A 49 -6.43 -14.27 18.55
N LEU A 50 -7.21 -13.17 18.57
CA LEU A 50 -7.68 -12.55 19.79
C LEU A 50 -8.57 -13.49 20.62
N GLU A 51 -9.50 -14.19 19.98
CA GLU A 51 -10.40 -15.15 20.64
C GLU A 51 -9.64 -16.35 21.22
N LYS A 52 -8.64 -16.88 20.48
CA LYS A 52 -7.92 -18.09 20.88
C LYS A 52 -6.76 -17.82 21.86
N TRP A 53 -6.07 -16.69 21.74
CA TRP A 53 -4.81 -16.40 22.46
C TRP A 53 -4.92 -15.16 23.37
N GLY A 54 -6.09 -14.52 23.41
CA GLY A 54 -6.33 -13.32 24.21
C GLY A 54 -5.52 -12.10 23.75
N GLN A 55 -5.57 -11.05 24.56
CA GLN A 55 -4.92 -9.77 24.25
C GLN A 55 -3.39 -9.90 24.14
N ALA A 56 -2.76 -10.71 25.00
CA ALA A 56 -1.32 -10.93 24.99
C ALA A 56 -0.86 -11.62 23.70
N GLY A 57 -1.59 -12.64 23.24
CA GLY A 57 -1.29 -13.33 21.98
C GLY A 57 -1.51 -12.45 20.75
N SER A 58 -2.57 -11.64 20.74
CA SER A 58 -2.83 -10.68 19.65
C SER A 58 -1.72 -9.62 19.56
N ASN A 59 -1.29 -9.06 20.68
CA ASN A 59 -0.18 -8.10 20.71
C ASN A 59 1.12 -8.74 20.22
N LEU A 60 1.45 -9.96 20.67
CA LEU A 60 2.62 -10.69 20.20
C LEU A 60 2.55 -10.95 18.69
N TYR A 61 1.41 -11.38 18.18
CA TYR A 61 1.19 -11.61 16.76
C TYR A 61 1.43 -10.34 15.92
N VAL A 62 0.87 -9.21 16.34
CA VAL A 62 1.06 -7.91 15.66
C VAL A 62 2.53 -7.51 15.70
N SER A 63 3.18 -7.58 16.85
CA SER A 63 4.59 -7.20 17.02
C SER A 63 5.54 -8.08 16.21
N VAL A 64 5.37 -9.41 16.26
CA VAL A 64 6.22 -10.35 15.52
C VAL A 64 6.00 -10.19 14.01
N SER A 65 4.74 -10.08 13.56
CA SER A 65 4.42 -9.84 12.16
C SER A 65 5.06 -8.54 11.66
N PHE A 66 4.99 -7.47 12.46
CA PHE A 66 5.62 -6.19 12.15
C PHE A 66 7.13 -6.32 11.97
N VAL A 67 7.83 -6.94 12.94
CA VAL A 67 9.28 -7.11 12.89
C VAL A 67 9.70 -7.95 11.69
N VAL A 68 9.03 -9.08 11.45
CA VAL A 68 9.33 -9.96 10.31
C VAL A 68 9.16 -9.23 8.98
N VAL A 69 8.03 -8.53 8.79
CA VAL A 69 7.78 -7.77 7.56
C VAL A 69 8.82 -6.67 7.39
N LEU A 70 9.14 -5.94 8.45
CA LEU A 70 10.10 -4.83 8.41
C LEU A 70 11.51 -5.33 8.07
N VAL A 71 11.98 -6.41 8.69
CA VAL A 71 13.30 -6.98 8.42
C VAL A 71 13.38 -7.53 7.00
N VAL A 72 12.36 -8.27 6.53
CA VAL A 72 12.38 -8.88 5.20
C VAL A 72 12.23 -7.84 4.10
N VAL A 73 11.16 -7.05 4.13
CA VAL A 73 10.87 -6.09 3.05
C VAL A 73 11.81 -4.89 3.14
N GLY A 74 12.06 -4.37 4.35
CA GLY A 74 13.00 -3.28 4.56
C GLY A 74 14.43 -3.67 4.21
N GLY A 75 14.86 -4.87 4.59
CA GLY A 75 16.17 -5.41 4.21
C GLY A 75 16.32 -5.56 2.69
N TYR A 76 15.28 -6.05 2.01
CA TYR A 76 15.29 -6.19 0.55
C TYR A 76 15.35 -4.83 -0.16
N VAL A 77 14.51 -3.87 0.24
CA VAL A 77 14.51 -2.51 -0.32
C VAL A 77 15.82 -1.80 -0.02
N PHE A 78 16.39 -1.96 1.16
CA PHE A 78 17.71 -1.40 1.51
C PHE A 78 18.82 -1.97 0.64
N TYR A 79 18.84 -3.30 0.45
CA TYR A 79 19.79 -3.97 -0.43
C TYR A 79 19.66 -3.47 -1.88
N ASP A 80 18.44 -3.35 -2.38
CA ASP A 80 18.17 -2.87 -3.74
C ASP A 80 18.56 -1.39 -3.93
N ALA A 81 18.25 -0.53 -2.96
CA ALA A 81 18.68 0.86 -2.96
C ALA A 81 20.22 0.99 -2.92
N TRP A 82 20.88 0.20 -2.08
CA TRP A 82 22.35 0.19 -1.99
C TRP A 82 23.00 -0.28 -3.29
N LYS A 83 22.45 -1.33 -3.90
CA LYS A 83 22.90 -1.84 -5.19
C LYS A 83 22.71 -0.81 -6.30
N THR A 84 21.54 -0.16 -6.35
CA THR A 84 21.20 0.85 -7.36
C THR A 84 22.11 2.08 -7.24
N ALA A 85 22.41 2.52 -6.02
CA ALA A 85 23.36 3.60 -5.75
C ALA A 85 24.76 3.28 -6.28
N ARG A 86 25.20 2.02 -6.20
CA ARG A 86 26.50 1.56 -6.73
C ARG A 86 26.53 1.39 -8.25
N THR A 87 25.39 1.17 -8.89
CA THR A 87 25.29 0.94 -10.35
C THR A 87 24.86 2.18 -11.14
N GLY A 88 25.00 3.38 -10.58
CA GLY A 88 24.74 4.64 -11.29
C GLY A 88 23.28 5.13 -11.26
N GLY A 89 22.45 4.62 -10.34
CA GLY A 89 21.13 5.20 -10.08
C GLY A 89 20.01 4.79 -11.06
N GLU A 90 20.28 3.91 -12.03
CA GLU A 90 19.24 3.44 -12.94
C GLU A 90 18.29 2.44 -12.26
N GLU A 91 17.00 2.79 -12.16
CA GLU A 91 15.94 1.85 -11.78
C GLU A 91 15.85 0.74 -12.85
N ARG A 92 16.32 -0.47 -12.50
CA ARG A 92 16.20 -1.65 -13.37
C ARG A 92 15.00 -2.48 -12.96
N VAL A 93 14.16 -2.84 -13.95
CA VAL A 93 13.07 -3.80 -13.74
C VAL A 93 13.64 -5.11 -13.20
N SER A 94 13.10 -5.56 -12.06
CA SER A 94 13.51 -6.80 -11.40
C SER A 94 13.47 -8.00 -12.34
N ALA A 95 14.45 -8.90 -12.22
CA ALA A 95 14.46 -10.15 -12.97
C ALA A 95 13.19 -10.98 -12.72
N LEU A 96 12.63 -10.88 -11.50
CA LEU A 96 11.38 -11.53 -11.14
C LEU A 96 10.20 -10.92 -11.90
N ALA A 97 10.08 -9.59 -11.92
CA ALA A 97 9.05 -8.91 -12.70
C ALA A 97 9.12 -9.28 -14.19
N LYS A 98 10.32 -9.31 -14.79
CA LYS A 98 10.49 -9.73 -16.20
C LYS A 98 10.01 -11.16 -16.45
N LYS A 99 10.33 -12.09 -15.54
CA LYS A 99 9.86 -13.49 -15.63
C LYS A 99 8.34 -13.58 -15.51
N LEU A 100 7.73 -12.85 -14.58
CA LEU A 100 6.28 -12.86 -14.40
C LEU A 100 5.53 -12.20 -15.56
N GLN A 101 6.08 -11.12 -16.12
CA GLN A 101 5.54 -10.47 -17.32
C GLN A 101 5.60 -11.38 -18.56
N ALA A 102 6.59 -12.29 -18.64
CA ALA A 102 6.69 -13.26 -19.72
C ALA A 102 5.63 -14.37 -19.65
N ILE A 103 5.06 -14.61 -18.46
CA ILE A 103 4.00 -15.61 -18.26
C ILE A 103 2.67 -15.03 -18.73
N ASN A 104 2.18 -15.52 -19.87
CA ASN A 104 0.91 -15.11 -20.45
C ASN A 104 -0.24 -15.97 -19.93
N LEU A 105 -0.73 -15.68 -18.72
CA LEU A 105 -1.91 -16.33 -18.15
C LEU A 105 -3.14 -15.40 -18.26
N PRO A 106 -4.20 -15.76 -19.01
CA PRO A 106 -5.40 -14.93 -19.08
C PRO A 106 -6.13 -14.90 -17.71
N PRO A 107 -6.75 -13.76 -17.31
CA PRO A 107 -6.89 -12.50 -18.03
C PRO A 107 -5.65 -11.60 -17.91
N MET A 108 -5.12 -11.15 -19.05
CA MET A 108 -3.98 -10.24 -19.13
C MET A 108 -4.44 -8.78 -18.97
N MET A 109 -3.73 -8.02 -18.16
CA MET A 109 -4.01 -6.60 -17.94
C MET A 109 -2.85 -5.74 -18.42
N THR A 110 -3.17 -4.81 -19.32
CA THR A 110 -2.25 -3.73 -19.69
C THR A 110 -2.53 -2.51 -18.82
N PHE A 111 -1.47 -2.00 -18.19
CA PHE A 111 -1.43 -0.80 -17.35
C PHE A 111 -0.68 0.29 -18.12
N LYS A 112 -1.40 1.35 -18.50
CA LYS A 112 -0.92 2.37 -19.45
C LYS A 112 0.16 3.24 -18.84
N THR A 113 -0.02 3.70 -17.61
CA THR A 113 0.90 4.60 -16.94
C THR A 113 2.13 3.84 -16.43
N ALA A 114 1.94 2.60 -15.98
CA ALA A 114 3.05 1.73 -15.61
C ALA A 114 3.82 1.17 -16.83
N ASN A 115 3.24 1.26 -18.04
CA ASN A 115 3.75 0.63 -19.27
C ASN A 115 4.08 -0.87 -19.11
N VAL A 116 3.22 -1.59 -18.39
CA VAL A 116 3.37 -3.02 -18.09
C VAL A 116 2.16 -3.79 -18.57
N ARG A 117 2.41 -4.97 -19.14
CA ARG A 117 1.40 -5.99 -19.37
C ARG A 117 1.71 -7.20 -18.49
N ILE A 118 0.83 -7.49 -17.53
CA ILE A 118 1.00 -8.63 -16.62
C ILE A 118 -0.36 -9.31 -16.39
N SER A 119 -0.32 -10.60 -16.06
CA SER A 119 -1.52 -11.34 -15.68
C SER A 119 -2.13 -10.81 -14.38
N MET A 120 -3.46 -10.75 -14.33
CA MET A 120 -4.20 -10.42 -13.11
C MET A 120 -3.81 -11.33 -11.93
N TRP A 121 -3.46 -12.59 -12.21
CA TRP A 121 -3.09 -13.59 -11.20
C TRP A 121 -1.84 -13.23 -10.38
N PHE A 122 -0.97 -12.37 -10.91
CA PHE A 122 0.20 -11.89 -10.17
C PHE A 122 -0.08 -10.59 -9.42
N THR A 123 -1.01 -9.77 -9.91
CA THR A 123 -1.40 -8.52 -9.27
C THR A 123 -2.31 -8.74 -8.06
N LEU A 124 -3.23 -9.72 -8.13
CA LEU A 124 -4.19 -9.99 -7.05
C LEU A 124 -3.52 -10.42 -5.72
N PRO A 125 -2.54 -11.34 -5.70
CA PRO A 125 -1.86 -11.72 -4.46
C PRO A 125 -1.10 -10.56 -3.83
N VAL A 126 -0.51 -9.67 -4.64
CA VAL A 126 0.19 -8.48 -4.16
C VAL A 126 -0.78 -7.54 -3.45
N GLY A 127 -1.91 -7.21 -4.08
CA GLY A 127 -2.92 -6.37 -3.45
C GLY A 127 -3.57 -7.04 -2.24
N PHE A 128 -3.83 -8.35 -2.30
CA PHE A 128 -4.32 -9.12 -1.15
C PHE A 128 -3.35 -9.07 0.04
N ALA A 129 -2.05 -9.34 -0.17
CA ALA A 129 -1.04 -9.27 0.88
C ALA A 129 -0.89 -7.84 1.45
N THR A 130 -0.97 -6.84 0.57
CA THR A 130 -1.01 -5.42 0.95
C THR A 130 -2.18 -5.13 1.89
N GLY A 131 -3.38 -5.59 1.55
CA GLY A 131 -4.58 -5.44 2.38
C GLY A 131 -4.51 -6.21 3.70
N LEU A 132 -4.01 -7.44 3.66
CA LEU A 132 -3.83 -8.30 4.83
C LEU A 132 -2.92 -7.63 5.87
N LEU A 133 -1.76 -7.14 5.43
CA LEU A 133 -0.81 -6.46 6.29
C LEU A 133 -1.28 -5.06 6.70
N ALA A 134 -2.05 -4.38 5.85
CA ALA A 134 -2.71 -3.12 6.22
C ALA A 134 -3.70 -3.31 7.37
N ALA A 135 -4.47 -4.42 7.39
CA ALA A 135 -5.33 -4.74 8.53
C ALA A 135 -4.50 -5.08 9.77
N THR A 136 -3.42 -5.85 9.60
CA THR A 136 -2.66 -6.40 10.71
C THR A 136 -1.81 -5.37 11.46
N ILE A 137 -1.04 -4.57 10.71
CA ILE A 137 -0.02 -3.66 11.27
C ILE A 137 -0.20 -2.21 10.79
N ALA A 138 -1.26 -1.90 10.02
CA ALA A 138 -1.49 -0.59 9.42
C ALA A 138 -0.39 -0.12 8.44
N VAL A 139 0.38 -1.06 7.86
CA VAL A 139 1.50 -0.77 6.96
C VAL A 139 1.31 -1.38 5.55
N GLY A 140 0.16 -1.13 4.92
CA GLY A 140 -0.15 -1.66 3.58
C GLY A 140 0.88 -1.26 2.53
N GLY A 141 1.10 0.05 2.34
CA GLY A 141 1.97 0.56 1.28
C GLY A 141 3.44 0.19 1.40
N PHE A 142 3.91 -0.22 2.59
CA PHE A 142 5.28 -0.73 2.75
C PHE A 142 5.49 -2.06 2.03
N VAL A 143 4.43 -2.83 1.81
CA VAL A 143 4.47 -4.05 0.98
C VAL A 143 3.89 -3.80 -0.40
N GLY A 144 2.85 -2.95 -0.50
CA GLY A 144 2.21 -2.61 -1.78
C GLY A 144 3.17 -1.96 -2.78
N VAL A 145 3.98 -0.98 -2.34
CA VAL A 145 4.91 -0.28 -3.23
C VAL A 145 6.03 -1.21 -3.73
N PRO A 146 6.80 -1.92 -2.87
CA PRO A 146 7.76 -2.93 -3.33
C PRO A 146 7.12 -4.04 -4.16
N GLY A 147 5.90 -4.46 -3.83
CA GLY A 147 5.16 -5.45 -4.62
C GLY A 147 4.92 -4.99 -6.06
N MET A 148 4.51 -3.73 -6.26
CA MET A 148 4.38 -3.14 -7.59
C MET A 148 5.73 -3.02 -8.32
N ILE A 149 6.81 -2.70 -7.62
CA ILE A 149 8.14 -2.57 -8.23
C ILE A 149 8.71 -3.94 -8.63
N TYR A 150 8.67 -4.92 -7.74
CA TYR A 150 9.42 -6.17 -7.91
C TYR A 150 8.60 -7.30 -8.53
N VAL A 151 7.27 -7.30 -8.38
CA VAL A 151 6.37 -8.32 -8.94
C VAL A 151 5.73 -7.82 -10.22
N VAL A 152 5.09 -6.64 -10.17
CA VAL A 152 4.43 -6.06 -11.35
C VAL A 152 5.47 -5.47 -12.31
N GLY A 153 6.54 -4.88 -11.80
CA GLY A 153 7.57 -4.23 -12.61
C GLY A 153 7.24 -2.78 -12.96
N ALA A 154 6.39 -2.11 -12.17
CA ALA A 154 6.14 -0.69 -12.30
C ALA A 154 7.32 0.12 -11.73
N SER A 155 7.58 1.33 -12.26
CA SER A 155 8.64 2.20 -11.73
C SER A 155 8.34 2.64 -10.29
N GLY A 156 9.37 3.08 -9.55
CA GLY A 156 9.19 3.57 -8.18
C GLY A 156 8.25 4.78 -8.10
N LEU A 157 8.34 5.65 -9.11
CA LEU A 157 7.46 6.82 -9.26
C LEU A 157 5.99 6.42 -9.42
N VAL A 158 5.70 5.49 -10.33
CA VAL A 158 4.32 5.04 -10.60
C VAL A 158 3.78 4.20 -9.45
N SER A 159 4.61 3.35 -8.85
CA SER A 159 4.22 2.50 -7.72
C SER A 159 3.82 3.33 -6.50
N SER A 160 4.67 4.29 -6.11
CA SER A 160 4.36 5.17 -4.97
C SER A 160 3.16 6.09 -5.23
N ALA A 161 2.91 6.49 -6.48
CA ALA A 161 1.75 7.30 -6.83
C ALA A 161 0.46 6.48 -6.85
N THR A 162 0.49 5.29 -7.44
CA THR A 162 -0.64 4.35 -7.51
C THR A 162 -1.05 3.86 -6.12
N GLU A 163 -0.11 3.71 -5.19
CA GLU A 163 -0.41 3.38 -3.79
C GLU A 163 -1.33 4.41 -3.12
N LEU A 164 -1.25 5.70 -3.48
CA LEU A 164 -2.16 6.71 -2.95
C LEU A 164 -3.61 6.47 -3.37
N VAL A 165 -3.83 5.89 -4.56
CA VAL A 165 -5.17 5.49 -5.02
C VAL A 165 -5.67 4.30 -4.20
N ILE A 166 -4.81 3.31 -3.95
CA ILE A 166 -5.14 2.14 -3.11
C ILE A 166 -5.53 2.61 -1.71
N ALA A 167 -4.70 3.45 -1.09
CA ALA A 167 -4.95 4.03 0.22
C ALA A 167 -6.22 4.90 0.25
N PHE A 168 -6.53 5.63 -0.82
CA PHE A 168 -7.77 6.39 -0.94
C PHE A 168 -8.99 5.48 -0.96
N VAL A 169 -9.01 4.46 -1.84
CA VAL A 169 -10.16 3.55 -1.98
C VAL A 169 -10.38 2.75 -0.71
N MET A 170 -9.31 2.20 -0.12
CA MET A 170 -9.39 1.47 1.15
C MET A 170 -9.80 2.38 2.31
N GLY A 171 -9.24 3.59 2.37
CA GLY A 171 -9.58 4.59 3.38
C GLY A 171 -11.05 5.00 3.28
N LEU A 172 -11.55 5.26 2.07
CA LEU A 172 -12.95 5.63 1.82
C LEU A 172 -13.90 4.49 2.21
N GLY A 173 -13.65 3.28 1.69
CA GLY A 173 -14.48 2.11 1.99
C GLY A 173 -14.51 1.77 3.48
N GLY A 174 -13.35 1.80 4.14
CA GLY A 174 -13.26 1.62 5.58
C GLY A 174 -13.98 2.72 6.35
N SER A 175 -13.85 3.98 5.94
CA SER A 175 -14.49 5.11 6.62
C SER A 175 -16.01 5.04 6.55
N ILE A 176 -16.56 4.72 5.38
CA ILE A 176 -18.01 4.53 5.20
C ILE A 176 -18.49 3.37 6.06
N ASN A 177 -17.81 2.22 5.99
CA ASN A 177 -18.20 1.04 6.76
C ASN A 177 -18.24 1.33 8.27
N TRP A 178 -17.19 1.94 8.82
CA TRP A 178 -17.16 2.30 10.25
C TRP A 178 -18.14 3.41 10.62
N ALA A 179 -18.42 4.35 9.71
CA ALA A 179 -19.40 5.41 9.93
C ALA A 179 -20.82 4.83 10.03
N MET A 180 -21.17 3.84 9.19
CA MET A 180 -22.45 3.15 9.27
C MET A 180 -22.66 2.42 10.60
N HIS A 181 -21.58 1.97 11.25
CA HIS A 181 -21.63 1.34 12.57
C HIS A 181 -21.57 2.35 13.73
N GLY A 182 -21.57 3.67 13.47
CA GLY A 182 -21.48 4.71 14.51
C GLY A 182 -20.10 4.80 15.19
N MET A 183 -19.07 4.16 14.64
CA MET A 183 -17.72 4.05 15.25
C MET A 183 -16.75 5.17 14.80
N VAL A 184 -17.29 6.24 14.21
CA VAL A 184 -16.50 7.38 13.71
C VAL A 184 -16.78 8.62 14.53
N ASP A 185 -15.81 8.98 15.37
CA ASP A 185 -15.79 10.28 16.02
C ASP A 185 -15.22 11.33 15.05
N ILE A 186 -16.09 12.25 14.60
CA ILE A 186 -15.75 13.33 13.67
C ILE A 186 -14.79 14.33 14.33
N ARG A 187 -14.99 14.67 15.61
CA ARG A 187 -14.14 15.62 16.33
C ARG A 187 -12.71 15.11 16.40
N LEU A 188 -12.53 13.86 16.81
CA LEU A 188 -11.21 13.24 16.85
C LEU A 188 -10.60 13.13 15.45
N THR A 189 -11.40 12.77 14.45
CA THR A 189 -10.94 12.66 13.06
C THR A 189 -10.40 14.00 12.53
N LEU A 190 -11.08 15.11 12.79
CA LEU A 190 -10.66 16.45 12.36
C LEU A 190 -9.36 16.88 13.04
N ILE A 191 -9.19 16.60 14.33
CA ILE A 191 -7.95 16.92 15.07
C ILE A 191 -6.76 16.14 14.49
N ILE A 192 -6.93 14.83 14.26
CA ILE A 192 -5.87 13.98 13.67
C ILE A 192 -5.58 14.42 12.23
N LEU A 193 -6.61 14.76 11.45
CA LEU A 193 -6.44 15.24 10.08
C LEU A 193 -5.64 16.55 10.05
N ALA A 194 -5.98 17.51 10.91
CA ALA A 194 -5.27 18.79 11.00
C ALA A 194 -3.78 18.60 11.34
N GLY A 195 -3.49 17.83 12.39
CA GLY A 195 -2.10 17.54 12.77
C GLY A 195 -1.34 16.81 11.67
N SER A 196 -1.99 15.87 10.97
CA SER A 196 -1.35 15.15 9.89
C SER A 196 -1.14 15.99 8.62
N LEU A 197 -2.01 16.94 8.30
CA LEU A 197 -1.82 17.83 7.14
C LEU A 197 -0.62 18.76 7.37
N LEU A 198 -0.47 19.30 8.58
CA LEU A 198 0.71 20.09 8.96
C LEU A 198 1.98 19.25 8.85
N GLY A 199 1.98 18.03 9.39
CA GLY A 199 3.12 17.12 9.30
C GLY A 199 3.51 16.77 7.86
N VAL A 200 2.53 16.54 6.97
CA VAL A 200 2.79 16.25 5.54
C VAL A 200 3.39 17.46 4.82
N GLN A 201 2.91 18.67 5.12
CA GLN A 201 3.46 19.89 4.52
C GLN A 201 4.90 20.16 4.98
N LEU A 202 5.16 20.03 6.30
CA LEU A 202 6.51 20.17 6.84
C LEU A 202 7.46 19.11 6.27
N GLY A 203 7.01 17.86 6.17
CA GLY A 203 7.79 16.79 5.53
C GLY A 203 8.09 17.07 4.06
N ALA A 204 7.11 17.56 3.30
CA ALA A 204 7.31 17.92 1.90
C ALA A 204 8.32 19.07 1.74
N ILE A 205 8.26 20.08 2.60
CA ILE A 205 9.23 21.19 2.62
C ILE A 205 10.63 20.66 3.00
N GLY A 206 10.73 19.82 4.02
CA GLY A 206 12.00 19.21 4.44
C GLY A 206 12.68 18.43 3.31
N THR A 207 11.92 17.70 2.50
CA THR A 207 12.45 16.98 1.33
C THR A 207 12.86 17.87 0.16
N THR A 208 12.51 19.16 0.16
CA THR A 208 12.96 20.12 -0.87
C THR A 208 14.21 20.91 -0.48
N ILE A 209 14.64 20.82 0.79
CA ILE A 209 15.81 21.54 1.33
C ILE A 209 17.10 20.70 1.20
N VAL A 210 16.98 19.45 0.72
CA VAL A 210 18.08 18.51 0.44
C VAL A 210 18.14 18.26 -1.05
#